data_AF-A0A3D5QD96-F1
#
_entry.id   AF-A0A3D5QD96-F1
#
_cell.length_a   1.000
_cell.length_b   1.000
_cell.length_c   1.000
_cell.angle_alpha   90.00
_cell.angle_beta   90.00
_cell.angle_gamma   90.00
#
_symmetry.space_group_name_H-M   'P 1'
#
loop_
_entity.id
_entity.type
_entity.pdbx_description
1 polymer ?
#
loop_
_entity_poly.entity_id
_entity_poly.type
_entity_poly.pdbx_seq_one_letter_code
_entity_poly.pdbx_strand_id
1 'polypeptide(L)'
;KKLPAFTENTNQQPLKDLLIFTDEYSSLLTVMYIFRIYDFLSENKYDINAQILNVINNEIEYRKLRGMSYASEDDSKNEELIYKYSVFKKYFYNILFLFQKRREDAVEFRHFLYAIAAGIAMIFATTVAFLSQKKYGNFTLSFFVALVISYMFKDRIKDLFRQIFENKLFFRKVFDFRNKIYDPERYNLFGFYKERVRFINKNQIPEKILQTRLQKADSSLSTWYTGEDIMKYEKKIKLNNKKILKSFNDKIEGLNDIIRFNVNHFIRKMDDPSVTLSTLEKGMKKITASKVYHVNLVIEFKSDEEHSSYKVRLILTKDGIKRIEIPGYDIVLTNS
;
A
#
# COMPACT_ATOMS: atom_id res chain seq x y z
N LYS A 1 30.13 6.12 -40.52
CA LYS A 1 30.36 7.28 -39.65
C LYS A 1 30.28 6.80 -38.20
N LYS A 2 31.37 6.88 -37.42
CA LYS A 2 31.33 6.58 -35.98
C LYS A 2 30.34 7.56 -35.33
N LEU A 3 29.29 7.05 -34.68
CA LEU A 3 28.41 7.88 -33.84
C LEU A 3 29.31 8.51 -32.75
N PRO A 4 29.34 9.85 -32.61
CA PRO A 4 30.15 10.49 -31.59
C PRO A 4 29.73 9.91 -30.23
N ALA A 5 30.71 9.48 -29.45
CA ALA A 5 30.43 9.00 -28.11
C ALA A 5 29.95 10.21 -27.30
N PHE A 6 28.79 10.11 -26.66
CA PHE A 6 28.22 11.13 -25.76
C PHE A 6 29.23 11.64 -24.69
N THR A 7 30.35 10.94 -24.51
CA THR A 7 31.44 11.19 -23.58
C THR A 7 32.45 12.27 -24.00
N GLU A 8 32.40 12.80 -25.22
CA GLU A 8 33.42 13.78 -25.72
C GLU A 8 33.33 15.17 -25.06
N ASN A 9 32.22 15.49 -24.38
CA ASN A 9 31.96 16.85 -23.88
C ASN A 9 32.00 17.01 -22.35
N THR A 10 32.55 16.06 -21.58
CA THR A 10 32.59 16.18 -20.11
C THR A 10 33.77 15.49 -19.46
N ASN A 11 34.45 16.15 -18.52
CA ASN A 11 35.59 15.60 -17.76
C ASN A 11 35.21 14.87 -16.46
N GLN A 12 33.92 14.79 -16.13
CA GLN A 12 33.44 14.13 -14.90
C GLN A 12 33.03 12.68 -15.18
N GLN A 13 33.75 11.72 -14.58
CA GLN A 13 33.50 10.29 -14.74
C GLN A 13 32.04 9.89 -14.41
N PRO A 14 31.39 10.41 -13.34
CA PRO A 14 30.00 10.06 -13.04
C PRO A 14 29.01 10.45 -14.14
N LEU A 15 29.26 11.57 -14.84
CA LEU A 15 28.38 12.01 -15.93
C LEU A 15 28.56 11.14 -17.17
N LYS A 16 29.80 10.69 -17.46
CA LYS A 16 30.07 9.74 -18.54
C LYS A 16 29.35 8.42 -18.28
N ASP A 17 29.46 7.88 -17.08
CA ASP A 17 28.80 6.63 -16.69
C ASP A 17 27.27 6.78 -16.80
N LEU A 18 26.72 7.91 -16.34
CA LEU A 18 25.28 8.20 -16.49
C LEU A 18 24.82 8.22 -17.95
N LEU A 19 25.58 8.84 -18.85
CA LEU A 19 25.25 8.89 -20.27
C LEU A 19 25.29 7.49 -20.91
N ILE A 20 26.29 6.67 -20.56
CA ILE A 20 26.40 5.29 -21.01
C ILE A 20 25.22 4.45 -20.51
N PHE A 21 24.88 4.56 -19.22
CA PHE A 21 23.73 3.86 -18.65
C PHE A 21 22.40 4.32 -19.26
N THR A 22 22.29 5.60 -19.60
CA THR A 22 21.10 6.16 -20.26
C THR A 22 20.94 5.59 -21.66
N ASP A 23 22.03 5.51 -22.42
CA ASP A 23 22.04 4.91 -23.76
C ASP A 23 21.70 3.41 -23.70
N GLU A 24 22.37 2.65 -22.82
CA GLU A 24 22.13 1.21 -22.64
C GLU A 24 20.68 0.92 -22.22
N TYR A 25 20.12 1.72 -21.30
CA TYR A 25 18.73 1.58 -20.86
C TYR A 25 17.72 1.97 -21.94
N SER A 26 17.98 3.08 -22.65
CA SER A 26 17.10 3.55 -23.74
C SER A 26 17.04 2.52 -24.87
N SER A 27 18.20 2.03 -25.30
CA SER A 27 18.31 0.95 -26.28
C SER A 27 17.57 -0.32 -25.82
N LEU A 28 17.67 -0.69 -24.54
CA LEU A 28 17.00 -1.88 -24.01
C LEU A 28 15.48 -1.71 -24.03
N LEU A 29 14.98 -0.56 -23.60
CA LEU A 29 13.55 -0.25 -23.66
C LEU A 29 13.04 -0.24 -25.10
N THR A 30 13.80 0.33 -26.04
CA THR A 30 13.46 0.32 -27.47
C THR A 30 13.26 -1.10 -27.96
N VAL A 31 14.22 -2.00 -27.73
CA VAL A 31 14.08 -3.43 -28.11
C VAL A 31 12.85 -4.05 -27.46
N MET A 32 12.68 -3.90 -26.15
CA MET A 32 11.55 -4.49 -25.41
C MET A 32 10.18 -4.01 -25.91
N TYR A 33 10.01 -2.72 -26.16
CA TYR A 33 8.72 -2.18 -26.62
C TYR A 33 8.46 -2.51 -28.09
N ILE A 34 9.49 -2.53 -28.94
CA ILE A 34 9.32 -2.94 -30.34
C ILE A 34 8.94 -4.43 -30.43
N PHE A 35 9.51 -5.30 -29.59
CA PHE A 35 9.05 -6.70 -29.49
C PHE A 35 7.58 -6.79 -29.05
N ARG A 36 7.14 -6.01 -28.06
CA ARG A 36 5.72 -5.99 -27.66
C ARG A 36 4.79 -5.53 -28.79
N ILE A 37 5.22 -4.55 -29.58
CA ILE A 37 4.48 -4.09 -30.76
C ILE A 37 4.44 -5.21 -31.80
N TYR A 38 5.56 -5.90 -32.03
CA TYR A 38 5.65 -7.05 -32.93
C TYR A 38 4.68 -8.16 -32.53
N ASP A 39 4.65 -8.54 -31.24
CA ASP A 39 3.74 -9.58 -30.72
C ASP A 39 2.27 -9.18 -30.94
N PHE A 40 1.92 -7.94 -30.57
CA PHE A 40 0.57 -7.40 -30.77
C PHE A 40 0.15 -7.38 -32.25
N LEU A 41 1.04 -6.99 -33.17
CA LEU A 41 0.72 -6.93 -34.60
C LEU A 41 0.66 -8.32 -35.24
N SER A 42 1.51 -9.25 -34.79
CA SER A 42 1.53 -10.64 -35.26
C SER A 42 0.24 -11.36 -34.90
N GLU A 43 -0.28 -11.16 -33.70
CA GLU A 43 -1.58 -11.69 -33.27
C GLU A 43 -2.74 -11.16 -34.14
N ASN A 44 -2.62 -9.93 -34.65
CA ASN A 44 -3.64 -9.28 -35.48
C ASN A 44 -3.40 -9.43 -37.00
N LYS A 45 -2.45 -10.28 -37.44
CA LYS A 45 -2.15 -10.62 -38.85
C LYS A 45 -1.81 -9.42 -39.77
N TYR A 46 -1.12 -8.40 -39.25
CA TYR A 46 -0.61 -7.31 -40.09
C TYR A 46 0.74 -7.68 -40.75
N ASP A 47 0.96 -7.24 -42.00
CA ASP A 47 2.14 -7.60 -42.83
C ASP A 47 3.38 -6.70 -42.60
N ILE A 48 3.43 -5.96 -41.49
CA ILE A 48 4.49 -4.98 -41.20
C ILE A 48 5.72 -5.64 -40.52
N ASN A 49 5.71 -6.97 -40.40
CA ASN A 49 6.65 -7.75 -39.60
C ASN A 49 8.12 -7.60 -40.06
N ALA A 50 8.37 -7.52 -41.37
CA ALA A 50 9.73 -7.47 -41.89
C ALA A 50 10.47 -6.16 -41.54
N GLN A 51 9.78 -5.02 -41.56
CA GLN A 51 10.40 -3.73 -41.20
C GLN A 51 10.71 -3.66 -39.70
N ILE A 52 9.79 -4.15 -38.87
CA ILE A 52 9.96 -4.19 -37.41
C ILE A 52 11.13 -5.09 -37.03
N LEU A 53 11.22 -6.28 -37.62
CA LEU A 53 12.34 -7.20 -37.40
C LEU A 53 13.69 -6.58 -37.81
N ASN A 54 13.72 -5.81 -38.89
CA ASN A 54 14.94 -5.10 -39.30
C ASN A 54 15.35 -4.05 -38.25
N VAL A 55 14.40 -3.27 -37.72
CA VAL A 55 14.69 -2.31 -36.64
C VAL A 55 15.21 -3.01 -35.38
N ILE A 56 14.57 -4.11 -34.97
CA ILE A 56 15.03 -4.93 -33.83
C ILE A 56 16.45 -5.42 -34.05
N ASN A 57 16.74 -5.99 -35.23
CA ASN A 57 18.07 -6.53 -35.55
C ASN A 57 19.14 -5.43 -35.54
N ASN A 58 18.86 -4.26 -36.12
CA ASN A 58 19.79 -3.14 -36.10
C ASN A 58 20.10 -2.67 -34.66
N GLU A 59 19.09 -2.64 -33.80
CA GLU A 59 19.26 -2.26 -32.40
C GLU A 59 20.04 -3.33 -31.61
N ILE A 60 19.82 -4.62 -31.87
CA ILE A 60 20.60 -5.71 -31.27
C ILE A 60 22.07 -5.64 -31.71
N GLU A 61 22.33 -5.39 -33.00
CA GLU A 61 23.71 -5.22 -33.51
C GLU A 61 24.39 -3.99 -32.90
N TYR A 62 23.66 -2.88 -32.74
CA TYR A 62 24.15 -1.71 -32.02
C TYR A 62 24.61 -2.07 -30.60
N ARG A 63 23.78 -2.81 -29.85
CA ARG A 63 24.09 -3.27 -28.49
C ARG A 63 25.34 -4.15 -28.45
N LYS A 64 25.45 -5.10 -29.38
CA LYS A 64 26.64 -5.98 -29.51
C LYS A 64 27.92 -5.18 -29.75
N LEU A 65 27.88 -4.23 -30.69
CA LEU A 65 29.04 -3.38 -31.03
C LEU A 65 29.49 -2.50 -29.86
N ARG A 66 28.56 -2.11 -28.98
CA ARG A 66 28.83 -1.32 -27.78
C ARG A 66 29.17 -2.15 -26.54
N GLY A 67 29.14 -3.48 -26.62
CA GLY A 67 29.36 -4.36 -25.47
C GLY A 67 28.24 -4.30 -24.43
N MET A 68 27.03 -3.91 -24.84
CA MET A 68 25.84 -3.87 -23.98
C MET A 68 25.22 -5.27 -23.85
N SER A 69 24.52 -5.55 -22.75
CA SER A 69 23.85 -6.84 -22.56
C SER A 69 22.66 -6.98 -23.52
N TYR A 70 22.39 -8.19 -24.02
CA TYR A 70 21.26 -8.48 -24.91
C TYR A 70 20.74 -9.89 -24.64
N ALA A 71 19.49 -10.15 -25.01
CA ALA A 71 18.87 -11.46 -24.80
C ALA A 71 19.55 -12.48 -25.73
N SER A 72 19.94 -13.62 -25.17
CA SER A 72 20.63 -14.68 -25.91
C SER A 72 20.17 -16.06 -25.42
N GLU A 73 20.59 -17.12 -26.12
CA GLU A 73 20.30 -18.51 -25.69
C GLU A 73 21.07 -18.91 -24.41
N ASP A 74 22.11 -18.14 -24.04
CA ASP A 74 22.88 -18.34 -22.82
C ASP A 74 22.20 -17.64 -21.63
N ASP A 75 21.70 -18.45 -20.70
CA ASP A 75 20.94 -17.99 -19.53
C ASP A 75 21.75 -17.05 -18.63
N SER A 76 23.06 -17.26 -18.51
CA SER A 76 23.94 -16.40 -17.69
C SER A 76 23.96 -14.95 -18.20
N LYS A 77 23.94 -14.75 -19.52
CA LYS A 77 23.83 -13.41 -20.13
C LYS A 77 22.45 -12.79 -19.92
N ASN A 78 21.42 -13.61 -19.87
CA ASN A 78 20.06 -13.16 -19.59
C ASN A 78 19.90 -12.71 -18.13
N GLU A 79 20.56 -13.39 -17.18
CA GLU A 79 20.62 -12.94 -15.79
C GLU A 79 21.23 -11.54 -15.68
N GLU A 80 22.36 -11.29 -16.35
CA GLU A 80 23.00 -9.96 -16.37
C GLU A 80 22.06 -8.89 -16.95
N LEU A 81 21.39 -9.21 -18.07
CA LEU A 81 20.44 -8.32 -18.72
C LEU A 81 19.28 -7.95 -17.77
N ILE A 82 18.68 -8.94 -17.11
CA ILE A 82 17.56 -8.75 -16.18
C ILE A 82 18.01 -7.94 -14.96
N TYR A 83 19.20 -8.22 -14.44
CA TYR A 83 19.80 -7.48 -13.34
C TYR A 83 19.99 -6.01 -13.72
N LYS A 84 20.67 -5.72 -14.84
CA LYS A 84 20.89 -4.37 -15.34
C LYS A 84 19.57 -3.63 -15.58
N TYR A 85 18.60 -4.27 -16.23
CA TYR A 85 17.26 -3.71 -16.40
C TYR A 85 16.64 -3.29 -15.08
N SER A 86 16.70 -4.16 -14.07
CA SER A 86 16.13 -3.90 -12.74
C SER A 86 16.83 -2.74 -12.03
N VAL A 87 18.15 -2.63 -12.16
CA VAL A 87 18.95 -1.52 -11.62
C VAL A 87 18.62 -0.22 -12.34
N PHE A 88 18.68 -0.19 -13.67
CA PHE A 88 18.36 0.99 -14.47
C PHE A 88 16.95 1.47 -14.23
N LYS A 89 15.97 0.56 -14.22
CA LYS A 89 14.58 0.91 -13.92
C LYS A 89 14.45 1.57 -12.56
N LYS A 90 15.09 1.02 -11.50
CA LYS A 90 15.08 1.65 -10.17
C LYS A 90 15.71 3.03 -10.19
N TYR A 91 16.83 3.19 -10.89
CA TYR A 91 17.54 4.46 -10.99
C TYR A 91 16.74 5.53 -11.74
N PHE A 92 16.34 5.25 -12.99
CA PHE A 92 15.63 6.21 -13.83
C PHE A 92 14.20 6.47 -13.37
N TYR A 93 13.51 5.49 -12.80
CA TYR A 93 12.13 5.69 -12.34
C TYR A 93 12.06 6.33 -10.95
N ASN A 94 13.18 6.43 -10.21
CA ASN A 94 13.18 7.01 -8.87
C ASN A 94 12.60 8.43 -8.86
N ILE A 95 12.82 9.21 -9.93
CA ILE A 95 12.27 10.57 -10.07
C ILE A 95 10.73 10.61 -10.13
N LEU A 96 10.09 9.51 -10.54
CA LEU A 96 8.64 9.36 -10.58
C LEU A 96 8.05 9.01 -9.20
N PHE A 97 8.88 8.68 -8.22
CA PHE A 97 8.44 8.29 -6.89
C PHE A 97 8.80 9.36 -5.86
N LEU A 98 7.82 9.68 -5.00
CA LEU A 98 8.05 10.56 -3.86
C LEU A 98 8.65 9.77 -2.70
N PHE A 99 9.62 10.37 -2.01
CA PHE A 99 10.20 9.76 -0.82
C PHE A 99 9.22 9.86 0.36
N GLN A 100 8.99 8.74 1.03
CA GLN A 100 8.04 8.66 2.13
C GLN A 100 8.72 8.13 3.38
N LYS A 101 8.70 8.94 4.46
CA LYS A 101 9.22 8.50 5.76
C LYS A 101 8.06 8.08 6.65
N ARG A 102 7.99 6.77 6.94
CA ARG A 102 6.96 6.22 7.83
C ARG A 102 7.26 6.55 9.29
N ARG A 103 6.27 7.07 10.02
CA ARG A 103 6.32 7.23 11.48
C ARG A 103 5.03 6.74 12.10
N GLU A 104 5.15 6.05 13.22
CA GLU A 104 4.01 5.64 14.03
C GLU A 104 3.53 6.81 14.89
N ASP A 105 2.44 7.48 14.46
CA ASP A 105 1.86 8.63 15.17
C ASP A 105 1.31 8.21 16.55
N ALA A 106 0.93 6.94 16.70
CA ALA A 106 0.33 6.43 17.92
C ALA A 106 1.33 6.21 19.08
N VAL A 107 2.65 6.14 18.82
CA VAL A 107 3.64 5.86 19.89
C VAL A 107 3.83 7.09 20.78
N GLU A 108 4.02 8.27 20.20
CA GLU A 108 4.21 9.52 20.96
C GLU A 108 2.97 9.84 21.81
N PHE A 109 1.77 9.68 21.24
CA PHE A 109 0.52 9.87 21.96
C PHE A 109 0.31 8.85 23.09
N ARG A 110 0.72 7.57 22.87
CA ARG A 110 0.71 6.54 23.93
C ARG A 110 1.56 6.94 25.12
N HIS A 111 2.79 7.39 24.88
CA HIS A 111 3.69 7.84 25.95
C HIS A 111 3.14 9.05 26.72
N PHE A 112 2.50 9.99 26.03
CA PHE A 112 1.82 11.11 26.69
C PHE A 112 0.69 10.64 27.62
N LEU A 113 -0.16 9.71 27.17
CA LEU A 113 -1.21 9.13 28.02
C LEU A 113 -0.64 8.35 29.21
N TYR A 114 0.46 7.62 29.02
CA TYR A 114 1.15 6.93 30.11
C TYR A 114 1.76 7.91 31.13
N ALA A 115 2.25 9.07 30.67
CA ALA A 115 2.71 10.13 31.55
C ALA A 115 1.55 10.70 32.40
N ILE A 116 0.37 10.90 31.80
CA ILE A 116 -0.85 11.31 32.54
C ILE A 116 -1.23 10.25 33.59
N ALA A 117 -1.23 8.97 33.22
CA ALA A 117 -1.52 7.87 34.16
C ALA A 117 -0.55 7.89 35.35
N ALA A 118 0.75 8.04 35.09
CA ALA A 118 1.77 8.14 36.13
C ALA A 118 1.57 9.38 37.01
N GLY A 119 1.19 10.53 36.42
CA GLY A 119 0.88 11.76 37.15
C GLY A 119 -0.30 11.61 38.10
N ILE A 120 -1.42 11.06 37.63
CA ILE A 120 -2.62 10.79 38.46
C ILE A 120 -2.26 9.85 39.62
N ALA A 121 -1.52 8.79 39.34
CA ALA A 121 -1.07 7.84 40.37
C ALA A 121 -0.14 8.52 41.39
N MET A 122 0.74 9.43 40.94
CA MET A 122 1.61 10.21 41.83
C MET A 122 0.81 11.11 42.77
N ILE A 123 -0.18 11.84 42.24
CA ILE A 123 -1.05 12.73 43.02
C ILE A 123 -1.81 11.95 44.10
N PHE A 124 -2.30 10.75 43.77
CA PHE A 124 -2.91 9.86 44.76
C PHE A 124 -1.91 9.50 45.87
N ALA A 125 -0.72 9.03 45.50
CA ALA A 125 0.28 8.58 46.45
C ALA A 125 0.74 9.68 47.40
N THR A 126 1.00 10.88 46.87
CA THR A 126 1.41 12.04 47.67
C THR A 126 0.29 12.52 48.58
N THR A 127 -0.95 12.52 48.11
CA THR A 127 -2.10 12.88 48.94
C THR A 127 -2.22 11.95 50.14
N VAL A 128 -2.14 10.63 49.93
CA VAL A 128 -2.17 9.64 51.02
C VAL A 128 -0.97 9.80 51.95
N ALA A 129 0.22 10.07 51.40
CA ALA A 129 1.42 10.30 52.20
C ALA A 129 1.28 11.55 53.09
N PHE A 130 0.84 12.68 52.54
CA PHE A 130 0.63 13.92 53.30
C PHE A 130 -0.48 13.79 54.36
N LEU A 131 -1.58 13.12 54.04
CA LEU A 131 -2.66 12.86 55.00
C LEU A 131 -2.19 11.94 56.14
N SER A 132 -1.44 10.90 55.82
CA SER A 132 -0.88 9.97 56.80
C SER A 132 0.18 10.65 57.68
N GLN A 133 1.02 11.50 57.07
CA GLN A 133 2.01 12.30 57.79
C GLN A 133 1.35 13.28 58.75
N LYS A 134 0.28 13.97 58.31
CA LYS A 134 -0.49 14.89 59.15
C LYS A 134 -1.18 14.18 60.32
N LYS A 135 -1.67 12.95 60.11
CA LYS A 135 -2.43 12.19 61.12
C LYS A 135 -1.56 11.44 62.12
N TYR A 136 -0.50 10.78 61.66
CA TYR A 136 0.33 9.87 62.47
C TYR A 136 1.72 10.43 62.79
N GLY A 137 2.05 11.64 62.32
CA GLY A 137 3.36 12.26 62.50
C GLY A 137 4.46 11.65 61.61
N ASN A 138 5.67 12.17 61.74
CA ASN A 138 6.85 11.64 61.04
C ASN A 138 7.38 10.39 61.75
N PHE A 139 7.82 9.39 60.97
CA PHE A 139 8.55 8.19 61.45
C PHE A 139 7.79 7.23 62.38
N THR A 140 6.46 7.16 62.32
CA THR A 140 5.70 6.12 63.02
C THR A 140 5.51 4.86 62.17
N LEU A 141 5.37 3.69 62.80
CA LEU A 141 5.10 2.43 62.11
C LEU A 141 3.84 2.53 61.25
N SER A 142 2.79 3.16 61.76
CA SER A 142 1.53 3.39 61.03
C SER A 142 1.71 4.26 59.79
N PHE A 143 2.57 5.30 59.84
CA PHE A 143 2.92 6.10 58.68
C PHE A 143 3.68 5.27 57.64
N PHE A 144 4.64 4.46 58.06
CA PHE A 144 5.41 3.60 57.16
C PHE A 144 4.52 2.58 56.44
N VAL A 145 3.63 1.91 57.17
CA VAL A 145 2.66 0.95 56.59
C VAL A 145 1.74 1.65 55.59
N ALA A 146 1.22 2.84 55.92
CA ALA A 146 0.39 3.62 55.00
C ALA A 146 1.15 4.01 53.72
N LEU A 147 2.43 4.35 53.83
CA LEU A 147 3.27 4.72 52.69
C LEU A 147 3.54 3.54 51.75
N VAL A 148 3.86 2.35 52.29
CA VAL A 148 4.04 1.12 51.51
C VAL A 148 2.74 0.74 50.78
N ILE A 149 1.61 0.74 51.49
CA ILE A 149 0.31 0.42 50.89
C ILE A 149 -0.04 1.44 49.80
N SER A 150 0.14 2.74 50.06
CA SER A 150 -0.08 3.81 49.09
C SER A 150 0.76 3.61 47.82
N TYR A 151 2.02 3.20 47.95
CA TYR A 151 2.90 2.91 46.83
C TYR A 151 2.41 1.72 45.99
N MET A 152 1.92 0.65 46.64
CA MET A 152 1.32 -0.49 45.93
C MET A 152 0.05 -0.07 45.18
N PHE A 153 -0.81 0.73 45.80
CA PHE A 153 -2.02 1.25 45.17
C PHE A 153 -1.71 2.18 43.99
N LYS A 154 -0.69 3.03 44.11
CA LYS A 154 -0.19 3.87 43.01
C LYS A 154 0.10 3.02 41.77
N ASP A 155 0.82 1.91 41.92
CA ASP A 155 1.15 1.05 40.78
C ASP A 155 -0.10 0.39 40.18
N ARG A 156 -1.06 -0.05 41.00
CA ARG A 156 -2.34 -0.57 40.49
C ARG A 156 -3.17 0.47 39.77
N ILE A 157 -3.23 1.69 40.29
CA ILE A 157 -3.93 2.82 39.65
C ILE A 157 -3.27 3.15 38.30
N LYS A 158 -1.93 3.26 38.26
CA LYS A 158 -1.17 3.50 37.03
C LYS A 158 -1.47 2.43 35.96
N ASP A 159 -1.46 1.16 36.36
CA ASP A 159 -1.72 0.04 35.44
C ASP A 159 -3.18 0.01 34.96
N LEU A 160 -4.14 0.30 35.83
CA LEU A 160 -5.55 0.44 35.45
C LEU A 160 -5.73 1.56 34.41
N PHE A 161 -5.18 2.75 34.66
CA PHE A 161 -5.25 3.84 33.68
C PHE A 161 -4.53 3.49 32.38
N ARG A 162 -3.38 2.82 32.45
CA ARG A 162 -2.67 2.33 31.27
C ARG A 162 -3.54 1.39 30.44
N GLN A 163 -4.20 0.41 31.07
CA GLN A 163 -5.10 -0.53 30.40
C GLN A 163 -6.34 0.19 29.84
N ILE A 164 -6.92 1.16 30.55
CA ILE A 164 -8.05 1.96 30.06
C ILE A 164 -7.66 2.77 28.83
N PHE A 165 -6.46 3.36 28.84
CA PHE A 165 -5.95 4.10 27.70
C PHE A 165 -5.63 3.17 26.54
N GLU A 166 -4.95 2.04 26.77
CA GLU A 166 -4.69 0.98 25.79
C GLU A 166 -5.97 0.40 25.21
N ASN A 167 -7.04 0.32 26.00
CA ASN A 167 -8.34 -0.11 25.52
C ASN A 167 -8.83 0.85 24.43
N LYS A 168 -9.18 0.24 23.29
CA LYS A 168 -9.35 0.84 21.96
C LYS A 168 -10.29 2.06 21.87
N LEU A 169 -11.03 2.44 22.92
CA LEU A 169 -11.99 3.54 22.89
C LEU A 169 -11.34 4.90 22.61
N PHE A 170 -10.22 5.25 23.27
CA PHE A 170 -9.53 6.52 23.00
C PHE A 170 -8.72 6.47 21.69
N PHE A 171 -8.10 5.33 21.39
CA PHE A 171 -7.34 5.11 20.15
C PHE A 171 -8.21 4.96 18.89
N ARG A 172 -9.52 4.83 19.01
CA ARG A 172 -10.45 4.79 17.85
C ARG A 172 -10.41 6.08 17.02
N LYS A 173 -10.15 7.23 17.64
CA LYS A 173 -10.07 8.52 16.92
C LYS A 173 -8.67 8.84 16.38
N VAL A 174 -7.64 8.17 16.88
CA VAL A 174 -6.23 8.42 16.50
C VAL A 174 -5.88 7.65 15.23
N PHE A 175 -5.00 8.21 14.41
CA PHE A 175 -4.45 7.52 13.24
C PHE A 175 -3.32 6.58 13.65
N ASP A 176 -3.17 5.46 12.95
CA ASP A 176 -2.12 4.47 13.24
C ASP A 176 -0.76 4.99 12.80
N PHE A 177 -0.72 5.58 11.61
CA PHE A 177 0.51 6.07 10.99
C PHE A 177 0.33 7.51 10.51
N ARG A 178 1.43 8.25 10.54
CA ARG A 178 1.56 9.53 9.85
C ARG A 178 2.89 9.57 9.14
N ASN A 179 2.80 9.73 7.84
CA ASN A 179 3.94 9.64 6.95
C ASN A 179 4.14 11.00 6.32
N LYS A 180 5.39 11.44 6.29
CA LYS A 180 5.78 12.69 5.62
C LYS A 180 6.19 12.36 4.19
N ILE A 181 5.74 13.20 3.25
CA ILE A 181 6.05 13.09 1.83
C ILE A 181 7.11 14.14 1.50
N TYR A 182 8.18 13.72 0.86
CA TYR A 182 9.31 14.55 0.51
C TYR A 182 9.62 14.50 -0.99
N ASP A 183 10.24 15.57 -1.44
CA ASP A 183 10.99 15.64 -2.70
C ASP A 183 12.11 14.58 -2.70
N PRO A 184 12.22 13.75 -3.75
CA PRO A 184 13.27 12.73 -3.85
C PRO A 184 14.68 13.33 -3.92
N GLU A 185 14.87 14.52 -4.49
CA GLU A 185 16.21 15.11 -4.65
C GLU A 185 16.56 16.08 -3.51
N ARG A 186 15.64 17.01 -3.22
CA ARG A 186 15.94 18.15 -2.34
C ARG A 186 15.47 17.94 -0.89
N TYR A 187 14.84 16.79 -0.60
CA TYR A 187 14.22 16.49 0.70
C TYR A 187 13.26 17.59 1.21
N ASN A 188 12.67 18.36 0.29
CA ASN A 188 11.66 19.35 0.61
C ASN A 188 10.38 18.65 1.06
N LEU A 189 9.82 19.08 2.20
CA LEU A 189 8.56 18.53 2.69
C LEU A 189 7.38 19.00 1.83
N PHE A 190 6.80 18.08 1.06
CA PHE A 190 5.60 18.30 0.24
C PHE A 190 4.30 18.15 1.01
N GLY A 191 4.29 17.35 2.07
CA GLY A 191 3.09 17.17 2.85
C GLY A 191 3.18 15.99 3.81
N PHE A 192 2.01 15.54 4.24
CA PHE A 192 1.88 14.34 5.05
C PHE A 192 0.56 13.65 4.76
N TYR A 193 0.52 12.36 5.02
CA TYR A 193 -0.73 11.62 5.08
C TYR A 193 -0.83 10.84 6.37
N LYS A 194 -2.06 10.56 6.78
CA LYS A 194 -2.38 9.77 7.97
C LYS A 194 -3.22 8.59 7.57
N GLU A 195 -2.94 7.42 8.14
CA GLU A 195 -3.63 6.17 7.84
C GLU A 195 -4.15 5.50 9.09
N ARG A 196 -5.29 4.84 8.97
CA ARG A 196 -5.78 3.93 10.00
C ARG A 196 -6.61 2.80 9.42
N VAL A 197 -6.56 1.65 10.08
CA VAL A 197 -7.40 0.49 9.77
C VAL A 197 -8.17 0.08 11.01
N ARG A 198 -9.49 -0.08 10.90
CA ARG A 198 -10.35 -0.50 12.01
C ARG A 198 -11.45 -1.45 11.52
N PHE A 199 -11.82 -2.39 12.36
CA PHE A 199 -13.10 -3.09 12.22
C PHE A 199 -14.21 -2.23 12.81
N ILE A 200 -15.29 -2.04 12.07
CA ILE A 200 -16.43 -1.22 12.47
C ILE A 200 -17.72 -2.03 12.41
N ASN A 201 -18.74 -1.59 13.15
CA ASN A 201 -20.06 -2.18 13.08
C ASN A 201 -20.89 -1.57 11.94
N LYS A 202 -21.91 -2.29 11.48
CA LYS A 202 -22.84 -1.86 10.42
C LYS A 202 -23.38 -0.44 10.66
N ASN A 203 -23.77 -0.14 11.89
CA ASN A 203 -24.36 1.15 12.30
C ASN A 203 -23.39 2.34 12.18
N GLN A 204 -22.09 2.10 11.97
CA GLN A 204 -21.08 3.14 11.82
C GLN A 204 -20.77 3.45 10.35
N ILE A 205 -21.39 2.72 9.41
CA ILE A 205 -21.23 2.95 7.97
C ILE A 205 -22.11 4.14 7.55
N PRO A 206 -21.56 5.15 6.86
CA PRO A 206 -22.36 6.22 6.29
C PRO A 206 -23.34 5.71 5.22
N GLU A 207 -24.53 6.30 5.14
CA GLU A 207 -25.60 5.85 4.22
C GLU A 207 -25.13 5.77 2.76
N LYS A 208 -24.41 6.78 2.26
CA LYS A 208 -23.86 6.79 0.89
C LYS A 208 -22.98 5.56 0.60
N ILE A 209 -22.16 5.14 1.57
CA ILE A 209 -21.28 3.96 1.44
C ILE A 209 -22.09 2.67 1.44
N LEU A 210 -23.13 2.60 2.28
CA LEU A 210 -24.05 1.48 2.31
C LEU A 210 -24.78 1.32 0.97
N GLN A 211 -25.30 2.42 0.42
CA GLN A 211 -25.97 2.40 -0.89
C GLN A 211 -25.01 1.92 -1.99
N THR A 212 -23.77 2.44 -2.04
CA THR A 212 -22.75 1.98 -2.99
C THR A 212 -22.42 0.50 -2.80
N ARG A 213 -22.32 0.01 -1.56
CA ARG A 213 -22.13 -1.42 -1.24
C ARG A 213 -23.27 -2.29 -1.77
N LEU A 214 -24.50 -1.80 -1.71
CA LEU A 214 -25.71 -2.54 -2.09
C LEU A 214 -26.01 -2.53 -3.60
N GLN A 215 -25.35 -1.68 -4.39
CA GLN A 215 -25.49 -1.67 -5.86
C GLN A 215 -25.25 -3.06 -6.46
N LYS A 216 -26.22 -3.61 -7.20
CA LYS A 216 -26.18 -4.96 -7.80
C LYS A 216 -25.81 -6.07 -6.79
N ALA A 217 -26.19 -5.90 -5.52
CA ALA A 217 -26.19 -7.00 -4.58
C ALA A 217 -27.44 -7.86 -4.85
N ASP A 218 -27.27 -9.17 -5.04
CA ASP A 218 -28.42 -10.07 -5.13
C ASP A 218 -29.18 -10.01 -3.81
N SER A 219 -30.41 -9.48 -3.87
CA SER A 219 -31.23 -9.18 -2.69
C SER A 219 -31.57 -10.43 -1.88
N SER A 220 -31.56 -11.62 -2.50
CA SER A 220 -31.89 -12.90 -1.87
C SER A 220 -30.69 -13.66 -1.28
N LEU A 221 -29.46 -13.38 -1.73
CA LEU A 221 -28.25 -14.14 -1.39
C LEU A 221 -27.11 -13.28 -0.81
N SER A 222 -27.36 -12.00 -0.54
CA SER A 222 -26.30 -11.14 -0.04
C SER A 222 -25.90 -11.52 1.39
N THR A 223 -24.60 -11.78 1.58
CA THR A 223 -23.95 -11.98 2.88
C THR A 223 -24.16 -10.81 3.85
N TRP A 224 -24.61 -9.65 3.35
CA TRP A 224 -25.01 -8.52 4.17
C TRP A 224 -26.05 -8.90 5.24
N TYR A 225 -27.04 -9.73 4.90
CA TYR A 225 -28.10 -10.12 5.82
C TYR A 225 -27.67 -11.19 6.82
N THR A 226 -26.68 -12.03 6.47
CA THR A 226 -26.11 -13.04 7.38
C THR A 226 -25.03 -12.48 8.32
N GLY A 227 -24.51 -11.28 8.03
CA GLY A 227 -23.42 -10.66 8.79
C GLY A 227 -22.13 -10.59 7.99
N GLU A 228 -21.48 -9.43 7.98
CA GLU A 228 -20.19 -9.21 7.35
C GLU A 228 -19.24 -8.52 8.35
N ASP A 229 -17.98 -8.96 8.37
CA ASP A 229 -16.92 -8.22 9.04
C ASP A 229 -16.51 -7.02 8.18
N ILE A 230 -16.68 -5.82 8.74
CA ILE A 230 -16.42 -4.58 8.00
C ILE A 230 -15.08 -4.00 8.43
N MET A 231 -14.10 -4.07 7.53
CA MET A 231 -12.81 -3.42 7.71
C MET A 231 -12.81 -2.05 7.02
N LYS A 232 -12.71 -0.98 7.81
CA LYS A 232 -12.57 0.39 7.33
C LYS A 232 -11.10 0.80 7.31
N TYR A 233 -10.58 1.11 6.13
CA TYR A 233 -9.32 1.81 5.95
C TYR A 233 -9.60 3.29 5.63
N GLU A 234 -8.90 4.19 6.31
CA GLU A 234 -9.01 5.63 6.07
C GLU A 234 -7.62 6.21 5.88
N LYS A 235 -7.43 6.88 4.73
CA LYS A 235 -6.24 7.66 4.41
C LYS A 235 -6.63 9.12 4.25
N LYS A 236 -5.99 10.01 5.02
CA LYS A 236 -6.14 11.46 4.89
C LYS A 236 -4.83 12.06 4.42
N ILE A 237 -4.82 12.67 3.24
CA ILE A 237 -3.64 13.25 2.61
C ILE A 237 -3.74 14.77 2.72
N LYS A 238 -2.66 15.44 3.11
CA LYS A 238 -2.53 16.90 3.06
C LYS A 238 -1.24 17.27 2.34
N LEU A 239 -1.39 17.94 1.21
CA LEU A 239 -0.30 18.33 0.31
C LEU A 239 -0.14 19.84 0.29
N ASN A 240 1.07 20.29 -0.05
CA ASN A 240 1.37 21.69 -0.31
C ASN A 240 1.68 21.87 -1.80
N ASN A 241 0.63 22.18 -2.58
CA ASN A 241 0.71 22.30 -4.04
C ASN A 241 1.76 23.31 -4.48
N LYS A 242 1.88 24.46 -3.80
CA LYS A 242 2.88 25.48 -4.12
C LYS A 242 4.32 24.94 -4.04
N LYS A 243 4.62 24.12 -3.03
CA LYS A 243 5.95 23.52 -2.87
C LYS A 243 6.22 22.44 -3.93
N ILE A 244 5.21 21.62 -4.23
CA ILE A 244 5.32 20.56 -5.25
C ILE A 244 5.58 21.19 -6.62
N LEU A 245 4.71 22.11 -7.05
CA LEU A 245 4.82 22.82 -8.32
C LEU A 245 6.18 23.50 -8.49
N LYS A 246 6.66 24.18 -7.44
CA LYS A 246 7.98 24.80 -7.43
C LYS A 246 9.14 23.79 -7.53
N SER A 247 9.05 22.64 -6.89
CA SER A 247 10.11 21.62 -6.96
C SER A 247 10.21 20.97 -8.34
N PHE A 248 9.09 20.84 -9.06
CA PHE A 248 9.03 20.22 -10.38
C PHE A 248 8.89 21.20 -11.54
N ASN A 249 9.11 22.50 -11.31
CA ASN A 249 9.01 23.57 -12.30
C ASN A 249 7.71 23.52 -13.13
N ASP A 250 6.57 23.31 -12.45
CA ASP A 250 5.24 23.25 -13.06
C ASP A 250 5.03 22.14 -14.12
N LYS A 251 5.92 21.13 -14.17
CA LYS A 251 5.83 20.00 -15.11
C LYS A 251 5.00 18.81 -14.63
N ILE A 252 4.30 18.94 -13.50
CA ILE A 252 3.50 17.85 -12.92
C ILE A 252 2.03 18.26 -12.91
N GLU A 253 1.21 17.39 -13.50
CA GLU A 253 -0.26 17.56 -13.53
C GLU A 253 -0.92 17.02 -12.27
N GLY A 254 -0.35 16.00 -11.62
CA GLY A 254 -0.95 15.39 -10.45
C GLY A 254 -0.08 14.36 -9.75
N LEU A 255 -0.58 13.86 -8.62
CA LEU A 255 0.05 12.78 -7.87
C LEU A 255 -0.80 11.51 -7.97
N ASN A 256 -0.14 10.40 -8.30
CA ASN A 256 -0.75 9.09 -8.32
C ASN A 256 -0.55 8.39 -6.98
N ASP A 257 -1.65 8.05 -6.30
CA ASP A 257 -1.64 7.25 -5.08
C ASP A 257 -1.94 5.78 -5.40
N ILE A 258 -0.96 4.90 -5.15
CA ILE A 258 -1.09 3.47 -5.44
C ILE A 258 -1.39 2.72 -4.14
N ILE A 259 -2.64 2.27 -4.00
CA ILE A 259 -3.08 1.42 -2.88
C ILE A 259 -2.94 -0.04 -3.30
N ARG A 260 -2.22 -0.83 -2.50
CA ARG A 260 -2.05 -2.28 -2.71
C ARG A 260 -2.79 -3.04 -1.63
N PHE A 261 -3.80 -3.81 -2.03
CA PHE A 261 -4.56 -4.68 -1.14
C PHE A 261 -4.16 -6.14 -1.38
N ASN A 262 -3.44 -6.73 -0.41
CA ASN A 262 -2.98 -8.11 -0.52
C ASN A 262 -4.05 -9.08 0.02
N VAL A 263 -4.57 -9.94 -0.85
CA VAL A 263 -5.61 -10.92 -0.49
C VAL A 263 -5.07 -12.23 0.08
N ASN A 264 -3.76 -12.49 -0.01
CA ASN A 264 -3.17 -13.79 0.33
C ASN A 264 -3.47 -14.20 1.77
N HIS A 265 -3.51 -13.26 2.71
CA HIS A 265 -3.83 -13.59 4.10
C HIS A 265 -5.28 -14.08 4.27
N PHE A 266 -6.21 -13.60 3.45
CA PHE A 266 -7.63 -13.97 3.52
C PHE A 266 -7.90 -15.34 2.89
N ILE A 267 -7.15 -15.74 1.87
CA ILE A 267 -7.39 -16.99 1.12
C ILE A 267 -6.74 -18.24 1.75
N ARG A 268 -5.73 -18.08 2.61
CA ARG A 268 -4.94 -19.20 3.17
C ARG A 268 -5.75 -20.25 3.91
N LYS A 269 -6.87 -19.86 4.50
CA LYS A 269 -7.75 -20.74 5.29
C LYS A 269 -9.06 -21.06 4.56
N MET A 270 -9.16 -20.80 3.26
CA MET A 270 -10.32 -21.16 2.46
C MET A 270 -10.34 -22.67 2.19
N ASP A 271 -11.55 -23.19 1.99
CA ASP A 271 -11.78 -24.58 1.62
C ASP A 271 -11.22 -24.89 0.22
N ASP A 272 -11.27 -26.18 -0.17
CA ASP A 272 -10.93 -26.61 -1.52
C ASP A 272 -11.66 -25.77 -2.58
N PRO A 273 -10.92 -25.18 -3.54
CA PRO A 273 -11.51 -24.34 -4.57
C PRO A 273 -12.36 -25.14 -5.56
N SER A 274 -12.26 -26.47 -5.60
CA SER A 274 -12.96 -27.34 -6.55
C SER A 274 -14.08 -28.14 -5.90
N VAL A 275 -15.27 -28.12 -6.50
CA VAL A 275 -16.45 -28.89 -6.07
C VAL A 275 -16.99 -29.65 -7.27
N THR A 276 -17.19 -30.96 -7.12
CA THR A 276 -17.79 -31.78 -8.17
C THR A 276 -19.31 -31.67 -8.10
N LEU A 277 -19.93 -31.22 -9.17
CA LEU A 277 -21.38 -31.16 -9.34
C LEU A 277 -21.81 -32.17 -10.41
N SER A 278 -23.07 -32.60 -10.39
CA SER A 278 -23.64 -33.40 -11.48
C SER A 278 -24.62 -32.54 -12.26
N THR A 279 -24.55 -32.58 -13.59
CA THR A 279 -25.47 -31.88 -14.50
C THR A 279 -26.11 -32.87 -15.46
N LEU A 280 -27.30 -32.51 -15.95
CA LEU A 280 -28.07 -33.24 -16.97
C LEU A 280 -28.18 -32.46 -18.29
N GLU A 281 -27.65 -31.23 -18.40
CA GLU A 281 -27.81 -30.37 -19.59
C GLU A 281 -27.34 -31.02 -20.90
N LYS A 282 -26.32 -31.89 -20.85
CA LYS A 282 -25.82 -32.67 -21.99
C LYS A 282 -25.65 -34.14 -21.62
N GLY A 283 -26.66 -34.70 -20.95
CA GLY A 283 -26.62 -36.03 -20.33
C GLY A 283 -25.98 -36.01 -18.94
N MET A 284 -26.08 -37.12 -18.21
CA MET A 284 -25.57 -37.22 -16.83
C MET A 284 -24.04 -37.17 -16.83
N LYS A 285 -23.49 -36.03 -16.41
CA LYS A 285 -22.04 -35.80 -16.35
C LYS A 285 -21.67 -35.12 -15.04
N LYS A 286 -20.50 -35.48 -14.53
CA LYS A 286 -19.86 -34.75 -13.43
C LYS A 286 -19.08 -33.58 -14.00
N ILE A 287 -19.30 -32.39 -13.45
CA ILE A 287 -18.59 -31.14 -13.80
C ILE A 287 -17.87 -30.61 -12.57
N THR A 288 -16.70 -30.03 -12.77
CA THR A 288 -15.96 -29.35 -11.70
C THR A 288 -16.37 -27.88 -11.69
N ALA A 289 -16.93 -27.43 -10.57
CA ALA A 289 -17.26 -26.04 -10.31
C ALA A 289 -16.29 -25.43 -9.31
N SER A 290 -16.09 -24.11 -9.36
CA SER A 290 -15.25 -23.45 -8.37
C SER A 290 -16.07 -22.94 -7.19
N LYS A 291 -15.64 -23.28 -5.98
CA LYS A 291 -16.13 -22.63 -4.75
C LYS A 291 -15.51 -21.24 -4.65
N VAL A 292 -16.34 -20.22 -4.57
CA VAL A 292 -15.90 -18.82 -4.57
C VAL A 292 -16.37 -18.07 -3.32
N TYR A 293 -15.59 -17.09 -2.92
CA TYR A 293 -15.88 -16.19 -1.80
C TYR A 293 -15.84 -14.74 -2.30
N HIS A 294 -16.79 -13.92 -1.86
CA HIS A 294 -16.93 -12.54 -2.32
C HIS A 294 -16.37 -11.58 -1.28
N VAL A 295 -15.40 -10.75 -1.69
CA VAL A 295 -14.93 -9.60 -0.91
C VAL A 295 -15.39 -8.33 -1.60
N ASN A 296 -16.22 -7.54 -0.91
CA ASN A 296 -16.74 -6.29 -1.45
C ASN A 296 -15.86 -5.13 -0.96
N LEU A 297 -15.27 -4.40 -1.90
CA LEU A 297 -14.52 -3.18 -1.64
C LEU A 297 -15.39 -1.99 -2.05
N VAL A 298 -15.60 -1.06 -1.11
CA VAL A 298 -16.19 0.24 -1.42
C VAL A 298 -15.11 1.29 -1.18
N ILE A 299 -14.75 1.99 -2.26
CA ILE A 299 -13.69 3.00 -2.25
C ILE A 299 -14.35 4.36 -2.33
N GLU A 300 -14.12 5.19 -1.31
CA GLU A 300 -14.60 6.56 -1.24
C GLU A 300 -13.44 7.52 -1.46
N PHE A 301 -13.57 8.42 -2.44
CA PHE A 301 -12.67 9.53 -2.63
C PHE A 301 -13.39 10.82 -2.27
N LYS A 302 -12.77 11.60 -1.37
CA LYS A 302 -13.30 12.87 -0.92
C LYS A 302 -12.19 13.92 -0.95
N SER A 303 -12.40 14.95 -1.76
CA SER A 303 -11.65 16.21 -1.77
C SER A 303 -12.58 17.36 -1.37
N ASP A 304 -12.09 18.59 -1.43
CA ASP A 304 -12.91 19.78 -1.18
C ASP A 304 -13.89 20.05 -2.34
N GLU A 305 -13.59 19.55 -3.55
CA GLU A 305 -14.34 19.79 -4.78
C GLU A 305 -15.15 18.56 -5.24
N GLU A 306 -14.65 17.36 -4.97
CA GLU A 306 -15.22 16.11 -5.49
C GLU A 306 -15.50 15.10 -4.38
N HIS A 307 -16.59 14.36 -4.53
CA HIS A 307 -16.94 13.25 -3.65
C HIS A 307 -17.53 12.08 -4.43
N SER A 308 -16.67 11.12 -4.77
CA SER A 308 -17.03 9.93 -5.53
C SER A 308 -16.89 8.66 -4.68
N SER A 309 -17.66 7.64 -5.05
CA SER A 309 -17.57 6.32 -4.41
C SER A 309 -17.77 5.22 -5.43
N TYR A 310 -16.96 4.18 -5.35
CA TYR A 310 -16.94 3.08 -6.31
C TYR A 310 -17.05 1.75 -5.58
N LYS A 311 -17.74 0.79 -6.21
CA LYS A 311 -17.80 -0.59 -5.74
C LYS A 311 -16.95 -1.48 -6.64
N VAL A 312 -16.14 -2.31 -6.01
CA VAL A 312 -15.42 -3.41 -6.64
C VAL A 312 -15.74 -4.68 -5.87
N ARG A 313 -16.13 -5.74 -6.58
CA ARG A 313 -16.34 -7.06 -5.98
C ARG A 313 -15.22 -7.99 -6.44
N LEU A 314 -14.41 -8.42 -5.49
CA LEU A 314 -13.39 -9.43 -5.70
C LEU A 314 -14.00 -10.81 -5.51
N ILE A 315 -13.80 -11.69 -6.50
CA ILE A 315 -14.22 -13.08 -6.43
C ILE A 315 -12.98 -13.92 -6.21
N LEU A 316 -12.88 -14.48 -5.01
CA LEU A 316 -11.69 -15.17 -4.53
C LEU A 316 -11.92 -16.68 -4.47
N THR A 317 -10.82 -17.41 -4.66
CA THR A 317 -10.68 -18.85 -4.42
C THR A 317 -9.44 -19.05 -3.56
N LYS A 318 -9.18 -20.30 -3.14
CA LYS A 318 -7.94 -20.64 -2.41
C LYS A 318 -6.67 -20.32 -3.22
N ASP A 319 -6.75 -20.38 -4.55
CA ASP A 319 -5.62 -20.13 -5.46
C ASP A 319 -5.39 -18.63 -5.73
N GLY A 320 -6.34 -17.77 -5.35
CA GLY A 320 -6.23 -16.31 -5.50
C GLY A 320 -7.47 -15.66 -6.08
N ILE A 321 -7.25 -14.54 -6.79
CA ILE A 321 -8.32 -13.77 -7.43
C ILE A 321 -8.73 -14.49 -8.71
N LYS A 322 -9.97 -14.97 -8.76
CA LYS A 322 -10.54 -15.60 -9.96
C LYS A 322 -11.04 -14.55 -10.94
N ARG A 323 -11.73 -13.53 -10.44
CA ARG A 323 -12.19 -12.39 -11.24
C ARG A 323 -12.48 -11.16 -10.38
N ILE A 324 -12.55 -10.02 -11.03
CA ILE A 324 -12.90 -8.72 -10.45
C ILE A 324 -14.13 -8.21 -11.20
N GLU A 325 -15.19 -7.88 -10.46
CA GLU A 325 -16.39 -7.26 -11.01
C GLU A 325 -16.43 -5.80 -10.57
N ILE A 326 -16.74 -4.89 -11.50
CA ILE A 326 -16.93 -3.46 -11.23
C ILE A 326 -18.39 -3.12 -11.59
N PRO A 327 -19.34 -3.31 -10.66
CA PRO A 327 -20.76 -3.33 -10.98
C PRO A 327 -21.31 -2.01 -11.53
N GLY A 328 -20.70 -0.88 -11.14
CA GLY A 328 -21.10 0.44 -11.63
C GLY A 328 -20.83 0.68 -13.12
N TYR A 329 -19.98 -0.13 -13.75
CA TYR A 329 -19.59 0.00 -15.15
C TYR A 329 -19.85 -1.27 -15.98
N ASP A 330 -20.44 -2.31 -15.39
CA ASP A 330 -20.65 -3.61 -16.04
C ASP A 330 -19.36 -4.26 -16.58
N ILE A 331 -18.22 -3.99 -15.93
CA ILE A 331 -16.92 -4.54 -16.29
C ILE A 331 -16.62 -5.78 -15.46
N VAL A 332 -16.18 -6.85 -16.13
CA VAL A 332 -15.66 -8.07 -15.51
C VAL A 332 -14.26 -8.34 -16.04
N LEU A 333 -13.30 -8.41 -15.12
CA LEU A 333 -11.91 -8.76 -15.42
C LEU A 333 -11.66 -10.17 -14.90
N THR A 334 -11.43 -11.12 -15.79
CA THR A 334 -11.09 -12.50 -15.45
C THR A 334 -9.59 -12.68 -15.46
N ASN A 335 -9.06 -13.37 -14.46
CA ASN A 335 -7.67 -13.81 -14.49
C ASN A 335 -7.59 -14.98 -15.48
N SER A 336 -6.83 -14.80 -16.55
CA SER A 336 -6.63 -15.78 -17.63
C SER A 336 -5.79 -16.96 -17.17
#